data_AF-X1IYQ2-F1
#
_entry.id   AF-X1IYQ2-F1
#
_cell.length_a   1.000
_cell.length_b   1.000
_cell.length_c   1.000
_cell.angle_alpha   90.00
_cell.angle_beta   90.00
_cell.angle_gamma   90.00
#
_symmetry.space_group_name_H-M   'P 1'
#
loop_
_entity.id
_entity.type
_entity.pdbx_description
1 polymer ?
#
loop_
_entity_poly.entity_id
_entity_poly.type
_entity_poly.pdbx_seq_one_letter_code
_entity_poly.pdbx_strand_id
1 'polypeptide(L)'
;AILVAAGGHAAEDNPPDVIYNAGLIAFVCSVFGARLFYVLQYREHFRSVWDLFAIWEGGLTYYGGLVLGAAGVVAYLRLSRRPVLYWLDIIAPSLALGLAFGRMGCFLNGCCYGDESHLPWAFAWPVGSIPWEHYANAFLASAGLQRAILSAEGFGPALGAVTGSLAGSRQAWTIHPSQLYSLVNAAGLFAVLHLGFRWKRRHGQIFFFFILLYAVSRFLLEYTRADEAETYLLGL
;
A
#
# COMPACT_ATOMS: atom_id res chain seq x y z
N ALA A 1 -7.23 -21.15 1.93
CA ALA A 1 -6.30 -21.28 0.79
C ALA A 1 -5.22 -22.34 1.03
N ILE A 2 -4.35 -22.18 2.03
CA ILE A 2 -3.27 -23.13 2.37
C ILE A 2 -3.81 -24.57 2.59
N LEU A 3 -4.91 -24.72 3.34
CA LEU A 3 -5.52 -26.03 3.62
C LEU A 3 -6.17 -26.69 2.38
N VAL A 4 -6.64 -25.90 1.41
CA VAL A 4 -7.23 -26.41 0.16
C VAL A 4 -6.14 -26.82 -0.83
N ALA A 5 -5.02 -26.09 -0.86
CA ALA A 5 -3.83 -26.50 -1.61
C ALA A 5 -3.19 -27.78 -1.04
N ALA A 6 -3.33 -28.01 0.28
CA ALA A 6 -2.86 -29.23 0.94
C ALA A 6 -3.66 -30.49 0.53
N GLY A 7 -4.93 -30.35 0.12
CA GLY A 7 -5.77 -31.49 -0.27
C GLY A 7 -5.49 -32.05 -1.67
N GLY A 8 -4.65 -31.38 -2.48
CA GLY A 8 -4.51 -31.69 -3.89
C GLY A 8 -3.49 -32.79 -4.22
N HIS A 9 -2.24 -32.69 -3.74
CA HIS A 9 -1.14 -33.50 -4.30
C HIS A 9 0.01 -33.89 -3.33
N ALA A 10 0.01 -33.51 -2.04
CA ALA A 10 1.16 -33.81 -1.17
C ALA A 10 0.84 -33.70 0.33
N ALA A 11 -0.03 -34.57 0.84
CA ALA A 11 -0.19 -34.72 2.29
C ALA A 11 1.12 -35.20 2.98
N GLU A 12 2.10 -35.71 2.22
CA GLU A 12 3.40 -36.19 2.74
C GLU A 12 4.58 -35.21 2.55
N ASP A 13 4.48 -34.17 1.70
CA ASP A 13 5.65 -33.36 1.29
C ASP A 13 5.43 -31.84 1.43
N ASN A 14 4.37 -31.44 2.12
CA ASN A 14 4.02 -30.05 2.40
C ASN A 14 4.06 -29.76 3.91
N PRO A 15 5.23 -29.91 4.56
CA PRO A 15 5.29 -29.74 5.99
C PRO A 15 5.10 -28.24 6.32
N PRO A 16 4.32 -27.92 7.38
CA PRO A 16 3.92 -26.56 7.70
C PRO A 16 5.11 -25.66 8.07
N ASP A 17 6.25 -26.25 8.43
CA ASP A 17 7.52 -25.58 8.67
C ASP A 17 7.98 -24.76 7.45
N VAL A 18 7.80 -25.23 6.21
CA VAL A 18 8.23 -24.49 5.01
C VAL A 18 7.45 -23.19 4.88
N ILE A 19 6.16 -23.19 5.22
CA ILE A 19 5.31 -21.99 5.19
C ILE A 19 5.73 -21.02 6.28
N TYR A 20 5.95 -21.51 7.50
CA TYR A 20 6.39 -20.66 8.61
C TYR A 20 7.78 -20.07 8.36
N ASN A 21 8.72 -20.88 7.86
CA ASN A 21 10.07 -20.44 7.52
C ASN A 21 10.06 -19.43 6.37
N ALA A 22 9.32 -19.71 5.29
CA ALA A 22 9.18 -18.76 4.18
C ALA A 22 8.53 -17.45 4.63
N GLY A 23 7.51 -17.51 5.49
CA GLY A 23 6.86 -16.32 6.06
C GLY A 23 7.80 -15.51 6.94
N LEU A 24 8.57 -16.16 7.82
CA LEU A 24 9.54 -15.51 8.69
C LEU A 24 10.69 -14.88 7.89
N ILE A 25 11.23 -15.60 6.91
CA ILE A 25 12.27 -15.09 6.01
C ILE A 25 11.72 -13.91 5.20
N ALA A 26 10.52 -14.01 4.65
CA ALA A 26 9.87 -12.92 3.94
C ALA A 26 9.77 -11.68 4.84
N PHE A 27 9.31 -11.83 6.08
CA PHE A 27 9.17 -10.75 7.03
C PHE A 27 10.52 -10.09 7.34
N VAL A 28 11.52 -10.87 7.76
CA VAL A 28 12.86 -10.35 8.12
C VAL A 28 13.53 -9.67 6.93
N CYS A 29 13.54 -10.31 5.76
CA CYS A 29 14.12 -9.73 4.56
C CYS A 29 13.35 -8.48 4.09
N SER A 30 12.03 -8.44 4.25
CA SER A 30 11.22 -7.26 3.88
C SER A 30 11.48 -6.08 4.80
N VAL A 31 11.53 -6.29 6.12
CA VAL A 31 11.80 -5.21 7.08
C VAL A 31 13.22 -4.68 6.90
N PHE A 32 14.20 -5.58 6.83
CA PHE A 32 15.59 -5.20 6.59
C PHE A 32 15.75 -4.48 5.26
N GLY A 33 15.14 -5.00 4.19
CA GLY A 33 15.22 -4.40 2.87
C GLY A 33 14.55 -3.04 2.78
N ALA A 34 13.39 -2.88 3.41
CA ALA A 34 12.70 -1.59 3.43
C ALA A 34 13.53 -0.52 4.13
N ARG A 35 14.23 -0.88 5.22
CA ARG A 35 15.12 0.05 5.93
C ARG A 35 16.41 0.32 5.18
N LEU A 36 17.06 -0.72 4.66
CA LEU A 36 18.29 -0.59 3.87
C LEU A 36 18.07 0.34 2.67
N PHE A 37 17.00 0.13 1.91
CA PHE A 37 16.71 0.95 0.74
C PHE A 37 16.35 2.39 1.10
N TYR A 38 15.69 2.61 2.24
CA TYR A 38 15.43 3.95 2.77
C TYR A 38 16.74 4.69 3.09
N VAL A 39 17.66 4.05 3.81
CA VAL A 39 18.97 4.63 4.15
C VAL A 39 19.80 4.91 2.88
N LEU A 40 19.73 4.03 1.88
CA LEU A 40 20.41 4.24 0.59
C LEU A 40 19.84 5.43 -0.19
N GLN A 41 18.51 5.58 -0.19
CA GLN A 41 17.83 6.68 -0.88
C GLN A 41 18.11 8.04 -0.23
N TYR A 42 18.10 8.09 1.10
CA TYR A 42 18.29 9.31 1.89
C TYR A 42 19.69 9.37 2.53
N ARG A 43 20.70 8.82 1.84
CA ARG A 43 22.07 8.69 2.34
C ARG A 43 22.68 9.99 2.85
N GLU A 44 22.23 11.14 2.33
CA GLU A 44 22.73 12.46 2.71
C GLU A 44 22.23 12.94 4.08
N HIS A 45 21.13 12.36 4.59
CA HIS A 45 20.62 12.63 5.94
C HIS A 45 21.32 11.79 7.02
N PHE A 46 21.99 10.69 6.65
CA PHE A 46 22.58 9.75 7.59
C PHE A 46 24.09 9.90 7.66
N ARG A 47 24.61 10.06 8.88
CA ARG A 47 26.06 10.20 9.12
C ARG A 47 26.69 8.91 9.63
N SER A 48 25.89 7.92 10.06
CA SER A 48 26.36 6.71 10.73
C SER A 48 25.71 5.43 10.18
N VAL A 49 26.46 4.32 10.15
CA VAL A 49 25.94 2.99 9.75
C VAL A 49 24.95 2.45 10.78
N TRP A 50 25.01 2.94 12.03
CA TRP A 50 24.10 2.53 13.11
C TRP A 50 22.66 2.98 12.90
N ASP A 51 22.44 4.02 12.07
CA ASP A 51 21.11 4.52 11.72
C ASP A 51 20.29 3.47 10.95
N LEU A 52 20.94 2.44 10.40
CA LEU A 52 20.27 1.27 9.83
C LEU A 52 19.40 0.54 10.86
N PHE A 53 19.80 0.51 12.13
CA PHE A 53 19.06 -0.19 13.19
C PHE A 53 17.95 0.65 13.82
N ALA A 54 17.93 1.97 13.58
CA ALA A 54 16.95 2.90 14.12
C ALA A 54 15.58 2.81 13.40
N ILE A 55 14.97 1.63 13.41
CA ILE A 55 13.68 1.34 12.74
C ILE A 55 12.53 2.11 13.40
N TRP A 56 12.68 2.51 14.67
CA TRP A 56 11.67 3.23 15.46
C TRP A 56 11.50 4.70 15.05
N GLU A 57 12.44 5.29 14.30
CA GLU A 57 12.32 6.67 13.80
C GLU A 57 11.41 6.78 12.57
N GLY A 58 10.84 5.67 12.12
CA GLY A 58 10.11 5.58 10.86
C GLY A 58 11.06 5.52 9.66
N GLY A 59 10.53 5.63 8.44
CA GLY A 59 11.33 5.57 7.21
C GLY A 59 11.58 4.13 6.73
N LEU A 60 10.55 3.55 6.10
CA LEU A 60 10.59 2.25 5.47
C LEU A 60 10.12 2.39 4.02
N THR A 61 11.00 2.06 3.07
CA THR A 61 10.67 2.14 1.65
C THR A 61 10.08 0.83 1.16
N TYR A 62 8.85 0.88 0.64
CA TYR A 62 8.12 -0.30 0.14
C TYR A 62 8.93 -1.13 -0.88
N TYR A 63 9.56 -0.47 -1.85
CA TYR A 63 10.32 -1.14 -2.92
C TYR A 63 11.45 -2.02 -2.37
N GLY A 64 12.17 -1.52 -1.35
CA GLY A 64 13.24 -2.26 -0.70
C GLY A 64 12.74 -3.53 -0.02
N GLY A 65 11.60 -3.43 0.67
CA GLY A 65 11.01 -4.59 1.33
C GLY A 65 10.47 -5.62 0.35
N LEU A 66 9.81 -5.17 -0.72
CA LEU A 66 9.31 -6.08 -1.77
C LEU A 66 10.45 -6.85 -2.45
N VAL A 67 11.52 -6.17 -2.85
CA VAL A 67 12.64 -6.78 -3.59
C VAL A 67 13.39 -7.78 -2.71
N LEU A 68 13.83 -7.36 -1.52
CA LEU A 68 14.59 -8.26 -0.64
C LEU A 68 13.72 -9.34 -0.02
N GLY A 69 12.44 -9.05 0.29
CA GLY A 69 11.47 -10.05 0.74
C GLY A 69 11.26 -11.15 -0.31
N ALA A 70 11.00 -10.77 -1.57
CA ALA A 70 10.85 -11.72 -2.66
C ALA A 70 12.14 -12.51 -2.94
N ALA A 71 13.29 -11.82 -2.97
CA ALA A 71 14.59 -12.45 -3.16
C ALA A 71 14.90 -13.46 -2.03
N GLY A 72 14.60 -13.11 -0.78
CA GLY A 72 14.78 -13.99 0.38
C GLY A 72 13.95 -15.27 0.29
N VAL A 73 12.67 -15.15 -0.06
CA VAL A 73 11.79 -16.32 -0.27
C VAL A 73 12.29 -17.19 -1.42
N VAL A 74 12.64 -16.58 -2.56
CA VAL A 74 13.14 -17.34 -3.72
C VAL A 74 14.47 -18.02 -3.39
N ALA A 75 15.39 -17.33 -2.71
CA ALA A 75 16.66 -17.88 -2.27
C ALA A 75 16.45 -19.07 -1.33
N TYR A 76 15.60 -18.93 -0.31
CA TYR A 76 15.23 -20.01 0.60
C TYR A 76 14.72 -21.24 -0.16
N LEU A 77 13.72 -21.08 -1.03
CA LEU A 77 13.14 -22.18 -1.78
C LEU A 77 14.15 -22.86 -2.72
N ARG A 78 15.04 -22.08 -3.34
CA ARG A 78 16.13 -22.59 -4.20
C ARG A 78 17.17 -23.36 -3.41
N LEU A 79 17.61 -22.82 -2.28
CA LEU A 79 18.59 -23.45 -1.39
C LEU A 79 18.04 -24.74 -0.77
N SER A 80 16.74 -24.77 -0.47
CA SER A 80 16.02 -25.97 -0.02
C SER A 80 15.66 -26.94 -1.15
N ARG A 81 16.07 -26.69 -2.39
CA ARG A 81 15.80 -27.52 -3.59
C ARG A 81 14.31 -27.80 -3.83
N ARG A 82 13.43 -26.86 -3.45
CA ARG A 82 11.98 -26.99 -3.63
C ARG A 82 11.52 -26.31 -4.93
N PRO A 83 10.44 -26.80 -5.57
CA PRO A 83 9.92 -26.21 -6.80
C PRO A 83 9.34 -24.82 -6.55
N VAL A 84 10.07 -23.76 -6.90
CA VAL A 84 9.71 -22.36 -6.57
C VAL A 84 8.30 -21.99 -7.05
N LEU A 85 7.96 -22.29 -8.30
CA LEU A 85 6.65 -21.95 -8.88
C LEU A 85 5.47 -22.62 -8.16
N TYR A 86 5.67 -23.82 -7.61
CA TYR A 86 4.65 -24.49 -6.81
C TYR A 86 4.36 -23.73 -5.52
N TRP A 87 5.41 -23.30 -4.82
CA TRP A 87 5.29 -22.55 -3.57
C TRP A 87 4.77 -21.13 -3.79
N LEU A 88 5.18 -20.47 -4.88
CA LEU A 88 4.65 -19.16 -5.25
C LEU A 88 3.14 -19.19 -5.51
N ASP A 89 2.61 -20.27 -6.09
CA ASP A 89 1.15 -20.43 -6.21
C ASP A 89 0.48 -20.42 -4.84
N ILE A 90 1.04 -21.16 -3.86
CA ILE A 90 0.49 -21.26 -2.49
C ILE A 90 0.53 -19.92 -1.77
N ILE A 91 1.61 -19.15 -1.98
CA ILE A 91 1.82 -17.84 -1.34
C ILE A 91 0.93 -16.75 -1.96
N ALA A 92 0.59 -16.84 -3.26
CA ALA A 92 -0.09 -15.77 -3.99
C ALA A 92 -1.43 -15.29 -3.38
N PRO A 93 -2.38 -16.14 -2.95
CA PRO A 93 -3.57 -15.66 -2.26
C PRO A 93 -3.24 -14.94 -0.95
N SER A 94 -2.28 -15.43 -0.18
CA SER A 94 -1.86 -14.79 1.07
C SER A 94 -1.28 -13.40 0.83
N LEU A 95 -0.57 -13.20 -0.29
CA LEU A 95 -0.11 -11.87 -0.72
C LEU A 95 -1.30 -10.95 -1.01
N ALA A 96 -2.29 -11.41 -1.78
CA ALA A 96 -3.49 -10.62 -2.07
C ALA A 96 -4.25 -10.21 -0.79
N LEU A 97 -4.33 -11.13 0.18
CA LEU A 97 -4.90 -10.84 1.49
C LEU A 97 -4.07 -9.81 2.28
N GLY A 98 -2.74 -9.93 2.27
CA GLY A 98 -1.83 -8.95 2.87
C GLY A 98 -1.98 -7.56 2.25
N LEU A 99 -2.21 -7.47 0.94
CA LEU A 99 -2.52 -6.20 0.25
C LEU A 99 -3.82 -5.58 0.75
N ALA A 100 -4.87 -6.39 1.00
CA ALA A 100 -6.13 -5.90 1.54
C ALA A 100 -5.93 -5.27 2.93
N PHE A 101 -5.24 -5.96 3.83
CA PHE A 101 -4.91 -5.42 5.16
C PHE A 101 -4.04 -4.16 5.08
N GLY A 102 -3.06 -4.12 4.17
CA GLY A 102 -2.25 -2.92 3.95
C GLY A 102 -3.11 -1.71 3.55
N ARG A 103 -4.10 -1.90 2.67
CA ARG A 103 -5.02 -0.82 2.25
C ARG A 103 -6.00 -0.41 3.34
N MET A 104 -6.41 -1.35 4.20
CA MET A 104 -7.16 -1.03 5.41
C MET A 104 -6.34 -0.10 6.32
N GLY A 105 -5.06 -0.41 6.53
CA GLY A 105 -4.14 0.45 7.27
C GLY A 105 -4.01 1.86 6.67
N CYS A 106 -3.90 1.97 5.33
CA CYS A 106 -3.88 3.26 4.65
C CYS A 106 -5.15 4.08 4.88
N PHE A 107 -6.32 3.43 4.87
CA PHE A 107 -7.60 4.09 5.12
C PHE A 107 -7.67 4.64 6.56
N LEU A 108 -7.30 3.83 7.55
CA LEU A 108 -7.29 4.22 8.96
C LEU A 108 -6.27 5.33 9.26
N ASN A 109 -5.14 5.33 8.55
CA ASN A 109 -4.12 6.38 8.67
C ASN A 109 -4.47 7.65 7.86
N GLY A 110 -5.46 7.60 6.98
CA GLY A 110 -5.82 8.72 6.10
C GLY A 110 -4.78 9.04 5.02
N CYS A 111 -3.99 8.06 4.56
CA CYS A 111 -3.00 8.28 3.50
C CYS A 111 -3.44 7.66 2.15
N CYS A 112 -2.87 8.16 1.06
CA CYS A 112 -3.12 7.66 -0.31
C CYS A 112 -4.59 7.72 -0.76
N TYR A 113 -5.29 8.81 -0.43
CA TYR A 113 -6.67 9.09 -0.87
C TYR A 113 -6.76 9.36 -2.38
N GLY A 114 -7.98 9.41 -2.90
CA GLY A 114 -8.28 9.88 -4.26
C GLY A 114 -8.77 11.32 -4.25
N ASP A 115 -9.44 11.73 -5.33
CA ASP A 115 -9.75 13.14 -5.57
C ASP A 115 -11.09 13.56 -4.94
N GLU A 116 -11.39 14.86 -4.97
CA GLU A 116 -12.70 15.37 -4.53
C GLU A 116 -13.81 14.76 -5.39
N SER A 117 -14.88 14.33 -4.73
CA SER A 117 -15.98 13.60 -5.35
C SER A 117 -17.30 13.93 -4.68
N HIS A 118 -18.34 14.13 -5.48
CA HIS A 118 -19.71 14.34 -4.98
C HIS A 118 -20.58 13.08 -5.04
N LEU A 119 -19.97 11.92 -5.24
CA LEU A 119 -20.67 10.64 -5.26
C LEU A 119 -21.26 10.31 -3.87
N PRO A 120 -22.37 9.57 -3.79
CA PRO A 120 -23.05 9.32 -2.51
C PRO A 120 -22.25 8.44 -1.54
N TRP A 121 -21.21 7.76 -2.02
CA TRP A 121 -20.28 6.96 -1.20
C TRP A 121 -18.92 7.64 -1.01
N ALA A 122 -18.78 8.91 -1.42
CA ALA A 122 -17.59 9.69 -1.11
C ALA A 122 -17.49 9.88 0.41
N PHE A 123 -16.26 9.84 0.93
CA PHE A 123 -16.01 9.86 2.37
C PHE A 123 -15.40 11.20 2.77
N ALA A 124 -15.93 11.80 3.83
CA ALA A 124 -15.37 13.00 4.41
C ALA A 124 -14.52 12.64 5.63
N TRP A 125 -13.24 12.98 5.57
CA TRP A 125 -12.33 12.78 6.69
C TRP A 125 -12.51 13.88 7.76
N PRO A 126 -12.24 13.57 9.03
CA PRO A 126 -12.32 14.56 10.11
C PRO A 126 -11.28 15.68 9.93
N VAL A 127 -11.58 16.84 10.52
CA VAL A 127 -10.67 18.00 10.58
C VAL A 127 -9.34 17.59 11.23
N GLY A 128 -8.22 18.04 10.66
CA GLY A 128 -6.87 17.70 11.13
C GLY A 128 -6.32 16.36 10.64
N SER A 129 -7.02 15.70 9.72
CA SER A 129 -6.47 14.56 8.98
C SER A 129 -5.68 15.03 7.76
N ILE A 130 -4.71 14.23 7.31
CA ILE A 130 -3.88 14.53 6.12
C ILE A 130 -4.72 14.86 4.86
N PRO A 131 -5.80 14.12 4.53
CA PRO A 131 -6.65 14.47 3.39
C PRO A 131 -7.33 15.81 3.58
N TRP A 132 -7.86 16.08 4.77
CA TRP A 132 -8.53 17.35 5.06
C TRP A 132 -7.56 18.53 4.95
N GLU A 133 -6.35 18.41 5.51
CA GLU A 133 -5.33 19.46 5.45
C GLU A 133 -4.89 19.76 4.01
N HIS A 134 -4.79 18.74 3.15
CA HIS A 134 -4.47 18.94 1.75
C HIS A 134 -5.49 19.83 1.05
N TYR A 135 -6.78 19.48 1.11
CA TYR A 135 -7.83 20.26 0.46
C TYR A 135 -8.05 21.63 1.12
N ALA A 136 -7.84 21.74 2.43
CA ALA A 136 -7.85 23.02 3.14
C ALA A 136 -6.77 23.95 2.61
N ASN A 137 -5.54 23.46 2.49
CA ASN A 137 -4.43 24.24 1.98
C ASN A 137 -4.63 24.60 0.50
N ALA A 138 -5.14 23.67 -0.31
CA ALA A 138 -5.47 23.93 -1.72
C ALA A 138 -6.56 25.00 -1.89
N PHE A 139 -7.60 24.98 -1.04
CA PHE A 139 -8.65 25.98 -1.04
C PHE A 139 -8.13 27.36 -0.58
N LEU A 140 -7.31 27.41 0.46
CA LEU A 140 -6.68 28.64 0.93
C LEU A 140 -5.73 29.24 -0.12
N ALA A 141 -5.06 28.38 -0.89
CA ALA A 141 -4.22 28.76 -2.02
C ALA A 141 -5.03 29.41 -3.15
N SER A 142 -6.11 28.74 -3.59
CA SER A 142 -6.96 29.22 -4.68
C SER A 142 -7.74 30.49 -4.33
N ALA A 143 -8.08 30.68 -3.05
CA ALA A 143 -8.68 31.90 -2.54
C ALA A 143 -7.70 33.10 -2.41
N GLY A 144 -6.41 32.91 -2.73
CA GLY A 144 -5.38 33.94 -2.60
C GLY A 144 -5.06 34.34 -1.15
N LEU A 145 -5.59 33.60 -0.17
CA LEU A 145 -5.46 33.90 1.25
C LEU A 145 -4.14 33.41 1.86
N GLN A 146 -3.41 32.57 1.13
CA GLN A 146 -2.16 31.95 1.60
C GLN A 146 -1.06 32.99 1.92
N ARG A 147 -1.02 34.10 1.17
CA ARG A 147 -0.09 35.22 1.44
C ARG A 147 -0.44 35.98 2.72
N ALA A 148 -1.73 36.12 3.05
CA ALA A 148 -2.18 36.80 4.27
C ALA A 148 -1.84 36.01 5.54
N ILE A 149 -1.76 34.68 5.43
CA ILE A 149 -1.37 33.78 6.53
C ILE A 149 0.17 33.78 6.70
N LEU A 150 0.93 33.70 5.60
CA LEU A 150 2.40 33.69 5.64
C LEU A 150 3.03 35.03 6.04
N SER A 151 2.36 36.16 5.75
CA SER A 151 2.83 37.50 6.15
C SER A 151 2.59 37.83 7.63
N ALA A 152 1.94 36.94 8.37
CA ALA A 152 1.53 37.19 9.73
C ALA A 152 2.24 36.18 10.66
N GLU A 153 3.51 36.48 10.99
CA GLU A 153 4.44 35.69 11.81
C GLU A 153 3.97 35.43 13.28
N GLY A 154 2.68 35.51 13.59
CA GLY A 154 2.20 35.47 14.98
C GLY A 154 0.82 34.84 15.20
N PHE A 155 0.25 34.10 14.25
CA PHE A 155 -1.14 33.64 14.36
C PHE A 155 -1.32 32.16 14.74
N GLY A 156 -0.85 31.76 15.92
CA GLY A 156 -1.44 30.60 16.62
C GLY A 156 -2.99 30.70 16.76
N PRO A 157 -3.56 31.88 17.09
CA PRO A 157 -5.01 32.03 17.24
C PRO A 157 -5.80 32.34 15.95
N ALA A 158 -5.23 32.93 14.89
CA ALA A 158 -5.98 33.12 13.62
C ALA A 158 -5.81 31.99 12.63
N LEU A 159 -4.73 31.19 12.68
CA LEU A 159 -4.82 29.85 12.09
C LEU A 159 -5.94 29.09 12.79
N GLY A 160 -6.03 29.15 14.13
CA GLY A 160 -7.14 28.62 14.92
C GLY A 160 -8.52 29.23 14.62
N ALA A 161 -8.60 30.50 14.20
CA ALA A 161 -9.86 31.16 13.85
C ALA A 161 -10.25 30.97 12.38
N VAL A 162 -9.28 30.81 11.46
CA VAL A 162 -9.52 30.43 10.06
C VAL A 162 -9.81 28.93 9.98
N THR A 163 -9.07 28.08 10.68
CA THR A 163 -9.44 26.67 10.87
C THR A 163 -10.69 26.54 11.71
N GLY A 164 -10.96 27.43 12.67
CA GLY A 164 -12.20 27.49 13.45
C GLY A 164 -13.41 27.99 12.64
N SER A 165 -13.20 28.90 11.70
CA SER A 165 -14.20 29.39 10.74
C SER A 165 -14.42 28.39 9.62
N LEU A 166 -13.37 27.68 9.18
CA LEU A 166 -13.44 26.54 8.27
C LEU A 166 -13.95 25.26 8.95
N ALA A 167 -13.82 25.13 10.27
CA ALA A 167 -14.44 24.06 11.06
C ALA A 167 -15.89 24.42 11.44
N GLY A 168 -16.19 25.71 11.54
CA GLY A 168 -17.54 26.26 11.68
C GLY A 168 -18.33 26.23 10.37
N SER A 169 -17.68 26.43 9.23
CA SER A 169 -18.21 26.08 7.92
C SER A 169 -18.13 24.57 7.80
N ARG A 170 -19.24 23.85 7.71
CA ARG A 170 -19.25 22.39 7.55
C ARG A 170 -18.78 21.95 6.15
N GLN A 171 -17.68 22.50 5.63
CA GLN A 171 -17.14 22.14 4.33
C GLN A 171 -16.32 20.86 4.50
N ALA A 172 -17.05 19.77 4.69
CA ALA A 172 -16.53 18.43 4.62
C ALA A 172 -16.29 18.12 3.14
N TRP A 173 -15.05 18.30 2.66
CA TRP A 173 -14.69 17.83 1.32
C TRP A 173 -14.91 16.32 1.28
N THR A 174 -15.80 15.92 0.38
CA THR A 174 -16.09 14.52 0.14
C THR A 174 -15.08 14.01 -0.87
N ILE A 175 -14.34 12.97 -0.50
CA ILE A 175 -13.19 12.50 -1.27
C ILE A 175 -13.43 11.04 -1.68
N HIS A 176 -12.93 10.64 -2.85
CA HIS A 176 -12.94 9.25 -3.28
C HIS A 176 -12.16 8.37 -2.28
N PRO A 177 -12.79 7.38 -1.63
CA PRO A 177 -12.09 6.44 -0.76
C PRO A 177 -11.38 5.37 -1.60
N SER A 178 -10.38 5.79 -2.39
CA SER A 178 -9.61 4.92 -3.29
C SER A 178 -8.90 3.77 -2.57
N GLN A 179 -8.65 3.91 -1.26
CA GLN A 179 -8.15 2.86 -0.39
C GLN A 179 -9.17 1.74 -0.21
N LEU A 180 -10.46 2.06 -0.07
CA LEU A 180 -11.53 1.07 0.02
C LEU A 180 -11.73 0.35 -1.32
N TYR A 181 -11.64 1.07 -2.45
CA TYR A 181 -11.66 0.45 -3.78
C TYR A 181 -10.49 -0.54 -3.93
N SER A 182 -9.29 -0.14 -3.48
CA SER A 182 -8.10 -0.99 -3.50
C SER A 182 -8.23 -2.20 -2.56
N LEU A 183 -8.89 -2.04 -1.41
CA LEU A 183 -9.17 -3.12 -0.46
C LEU A 183 -10.17 -4.14 -1.04
N VAL A 184 -11.27 -3.66 -1.62
CA VAL A 184 -12.24 -4.52 -2.31
C VAL A 184 -11.58 -5.25 -3.46
N ASN A 185 -10.75 -4.57 -4.24
CA ASN A 185 -9.97 -5.20 -5.30
C ASN A 185 -9.02 -6.30 -4.77
N ALA A 186 -8.27 -6.02 -3.69
CA ALA A 186 -7.36 -6.99 -3.09
C ALA A 186 -8.11 -8.21 -2.50
N ALA A 187 -9.27 -7.99 -1.87
CA ALA A 187 -10.15 -9.07 -1.41
C ALA A 187 -10.74 -9.87 -2.58
N GLY A 188 -11.12 -9.20 -3.67
CA GLY A 188 -11.56 -9.81 -4.91
C GLY A 188 -10.47 -10.68 -5.55
N LEU A 189 -9.22 -10.19 -5.60
CA LEU A 189 -8.06 -10.96 -6.04
C LEU A 189 -7.86 -12.20 -5.17
N PHE A 190 -7.93 -12.07 -3.84
CA PHE A 190 -7.85 -13.20 -2.93
C PHE A 190 -8.94 -14.24 -3.24
N ALA A 191 -10.19 -13.81 -3.40
CA ALA A 191 -11.30 -14.70 -3.73
C ALA A 191 -11.07 -15.38 -5.08
N VAL A 192 -10.79 -14.64 -6.15
CA VAL A 192 -10.55 -15.19 -7.50
C VAL A 192 -9.41 -16.19 -7.51
N LEU A 193 -8.28 -15.90 -6.85
CA LEU A 193 -7.15 -16.81 -6.77
C LEU A 193 -7.50 -18.05 -5.94
N HIS A 194 -8.14 -17.86 -4.79
CA HIS A 194 -8.53 -18.96 -3.91
C HIS A 194 -9.51 -19.92 -4.59
N LEU A 195 -10.49 -19.37 -5.30
CA LEU A 195 -11.43 -20.10 -6.12
C LEU A 195 -10.73 -20.73 -7.34
N GLY A 196 -9.76 -20.04 -7.94
CA GLY A 196 -8.94 -20.49 -9.06
C GLY A 196 -8.11 -21.75 -8.78
N PHE A 197 -7.79 -22.04 -7.51
CA PHE A 197 -7.14 -23.30 -7.13
C PHE A 197 -7.93 -24.53 -7.56
N ARG A 198 -9.26 -24.44 -7.67
CA ARG A 198 -10.09 -25.56 -8.14
C ARG A 198 -9.81 -25.96 -9.59
N TRP A 199 -9.23 -25.05 -10.37
CA TRP A 199 -8.90 -25.25 -11.79
C TRP A 199 -7.39 -25.24 -12.04
N LYS A 200 -6.58 -25.35 -10.98
CA LYS A 200 -5.13 -25.38 -11.10
C LYS A 200 -4.72 -26.67 -11.81
N ARG A 201 -3.97 -26.55 -12.90
CA ARG A 201 -3.40 -27.66 -13.67
C ARG A 201 -1.88 -27.67 -13.69
N ARG A 202 -1.23 -26.52 -13.54
CA ARG A 202 0.24 -26.37 -13.66
C ARG A 202 0.81 -25.55 -12.51
N HIS A 203 2.10 -25.75 -12.22
CA HIS A 203 2.85 -24.91 -11.29
C HIS A 203 3.07 -23.51 -11.87
N GLY A 204 2.90 -22.48 -11.04
CA GLY A 204 3.01 -21.07 -11.40
C GLY A 204 1.72 -20.47 -11.98
N GLN A 205 0.71 -21.28 -12.29
CA GLN A 205 -0.53 -20.81 -12.90
C GLN A 205 -1.23 -19.76 -12.04
N ILE A 206 -1.33 -19.97 -10.72
CA ILE A 206 -2.01 -19.05 -9.81
C ILE A 206 -1.16 -17.80 -9.60
N PHE A 207 0.15 -17.96 -9.45
CA PHE A 207 1.06 -16.83 -9.26
C PHE A 207 1.09 -15.88 -10.47
N PHE A 208 1.19 -16.41 -11.69
CA PHE A 208 1.15 -15.57 -12.89
C PHE A 208 -0.23 -14.94 -13.10
N PHE A 209 -1.30 -15.65 -12.77
CA PHE A 209 -2.65 -15.09 -12.81
C PHE A 209 -2.83 -13.97 -11.79
N PHE A 210 -2.23 -14.09 -10.60
CA PHE A 210 -2.17 -13.01 -9.62
C PHE A 210 -1.46 -11.78 -10.18
N ILE A 211 -0.27 -11.93 -10.76
CA ILE A 211 0.46 -10.80 -11.35
C ILE A 211 -0.37 -10.12 -12.44
N LEU A 212 -0.95 -10.91 -13.36
CA LEU A 212 -1.74 -10.39 -14.46
C LEU A 212 -2.99 -9.64 -13.96
N LEU A 213 -3.79 -10.28 -13.10
CA LEU A 213 -5.00 -9.66 -12.55
C LEU A 213 -4.67 -8.43 -11.71
N TYR A 214 -3.59 -8.49 -10.92
CA TYR A 214 -3.15 -7.35 -10.14
C TYR A 214 -2.76 -6.18 -11.06
N ALA A 215 -1.97 -6.41 -12.11
CA ALA A 215 -1.60 -5.37 -13.07
C ALA A 215 -2.82 -4.72 -13.73
N VAL A 216 -3.76 -5.53 -14.24
CA VAL A 216 -5.00 -5.04 -14.86
C VAL A 216 -5.83 -4.25 -13.85
N SER A 217 -6.02 -4.79 -12.65
CA SER A 217 -6.81 -4.11 -11.62
C SER A 217 -6.18 -2.80 -11.14
N ARG A 218 -4.85 -2.73 -11.08
CA ARG A 218 -4.14 -1.50 -10.71
C ARG A 218 -4.30 -0.44 -11.77
N PHE A 219 -4.21 -0.80 -13.05
CA PHE A 219 -4.50 0.12 -14.15
C PHE A 219 -5.93 0.68 -14.08
N LEU A 220 -6.93 -0.17 -13.80
CA LEU A 220 -8.31 0.28 -13.64
C LEU A 220 -8.53 1.18 -12.42
N LEU A 221 -7.85 0.90 -11.31
CA LEU A 221 -7.93 1.73 -10.10
C LEU A 221 -7.25 3.09 -10.30
N GLU A 222 -6.24 3.19 -11.15
CA GLU A 222 -5.58 4.45 -11.46
C GLU A 222 -6.53 5.45 -12.13
N TYR A 223 -7.48 4.96 -12.96
CA TYR A 223 -8.53 5.81 -13.54
C TYR A 223 -9.42 6.48 -12.47
N THR A 224 -9.52 5.88 -11.27
CA THR A 224 -10.29 6.44 -10.15
C THR A 224 -9.45 7.29 -9.19
N ARG A 225 -8.14 7.43 -9.45
CA ARG A 225 -7.18 8.26 -8.71
C ARG A 225 -6.71 9.43 -9.60
N ALA A 226 -7.63 10.05 -10.34
CA ALA A 226 -7.37 10.90 -11.48
C ALA A 226 -6.77 12.28 -11.14
N ASP A 227 -5.60 12.29 -10.50
CA ASP A 227 -4.77 13.49 -10.26
C ASP A 227 -3.35 13.36 -10.85
N GLU A 228 -3.11 12.45 -11.80
CA GLU A 228 -1.89 12.44 -12.64
C GLU A 228 -2.17 12.39 -14.16
N ALA A 229 -3.43 12.40 -14.60
CA ALA A 229 -3.72 12.33 -16.04
C ALA A 229 -3.36 13.64 -16.77
N GLU A 230 -3.48 14.80 -16.14
CA GLU A 230 -3.09 16.07 -16.79
C GLU A 230 -1.56 16.27 -16.82
N THR A 231 -0.82 15.83 -15.81
CA THR A 231 0.64 16.05 -15.74
C THR A 231 1.45 15.05 -16.58
N TYR A 232 0.93 13.85 -16.85
CA TYR A 232 1.69 12.81 -17.60
C TYR A 232 1.27 12.65 -19.06
N LEU A 233 0.06 13.07 -19.46
CA LEU A 233 -0.36 13.06 -20.88
C LEU A 233 -0.12 14.40 -21.59
N LEU A 234 -0.01 15.50 -20.83
CA LEU A 234 0.37 16.82 -21.34
C LEU A 234 1.53 17.37 -20.50
N GLY A 235 2.65 16.64 -20.50
CA GLY A 235 3.98 17.19 -20.18
C GLY A 235 4.48 18.15 -21.27
N LEU A 236 3.57 19.00 -21.75
CA LEU A 236 3.74 20.23 -22.51
C LEU A 236 2.92 21.30 -21.80
#